data_AF-A0A2W7C1M7-F1
#
_entry.id   AF-A0A2W7C1M7-F1
#
_cell.length_a   1.000
_cell.length_b   1.000
_cell.length_c   1.000
_cell.angle_alpha   90.00
_cell.angle_beta   90.00
_cell.angle_gamma   90.00
#
_symmetry.space_group_name_H-M   'P 1'
#
loop_
_entity.id
_entity.type
_entity.pdbx_description
1 polymer ?
#
loop_
_entity_poly.entity_id
_entity_poly.type
_entity_poly.pdbx_seq_one_letter_code
_entity_poly.pdbx_strand_id
1 'polypeptide(L)' 'MKAAQGLKGDVRQHAAEQPPTYVVSLFEKPQWRTVLTTKDKAKALATAKEIGDKVRIEELTPKVKRR' A
#
# COMPACT_ATOMS: atom_id res chain seq x y z
N MET A 1 -14.24 -26.92 -31.84
CA MET A 1 -12.99 -26.13 -31.73
C MET A 1 -12.97 -25.49 -30.35
N LYS A 2 -12.03 -25.87 -29.48
CA LYS A 2 -11.96 -25.42 -28.08
C LYS A 2 -10.99 -24.25 -28.01
N ALA A 3 -11.48 -23.02 -27.88
CA ALA A 3 -10.63 -21.86 -27.65
C ALA A 3 -10.26 -21.81 -26.16
N ALA A 4 -8.97 -22.01 -25.88
CA ALA A 4 -8.36 -21.78 -24.59
C ALA A 4 -7.67 -20.42 -24.60
N GLN A 5 -7.81 -19.73 -23.46
CA GLN A 5 -6.91 -18.74 -22.86
C GLN A 5 -6.56 -17.45 -23.63
N GLY A 6 -6.87 -16.34 -22.96
CA GLY A 6 -6.32 -15.01 -23.19
C GLY A 6 -6.54 -14.16 -21.95
N LEU A 7 -5.82 -14.48 -20.88
CA LEU A 7 -5.74 -13.69 -19.65
C LEU A 7 -5.10 -12.33 -19.95
N LYS A 8 -5.54 -11.29 -19.21
CA LYS A 8 -4.82 -10.04 -18.90
C LYS A 8 -4.48 -9.13 -20.08
N GLY A 9 -5.33 -8.13 -20.29
CA GLY A 9 -5.00 -6.92 -21.05
C GLY A 9 -5.13 -5.68 -20.16
N ASP A 10 -3.98 -5.16 -19.75
CA ASP A 10 -3.70 -3.74 -19.52
C ASP A 10 -4.62 -2.92 -18.60
N VAL A 11 -4.41 -3.06 -17.29
CA VAL A 11 -4.35 -1.84 -16.44
C VAL A 11 -2.96 -1.25 -16.67
N ARG A 12 -2.86 -0.32 -17.63
CA ARG A 12 -1.72 0.57 -17.79
C ARG A 12 -1.63 1.49 -16.57
N GLN A 13 -0.99 1.01 -15.50
CA GLN A 13 -0.42 1.87 -14.47
C GLN A 13 1.01 2.26 -14.89
N HIS A 14 1.12 2.98 -16.00
CA HIS A 14 2.35 3.66 -16.42
C HIS A 14 2.12 5.16 -16.41
N ALA A 15 1.84 5.72 -15.24
CA ALA A 15 1.91 7.16 -14.99
C ALA A 15 2.02 7.40 -13.49
N ALA A 16 3.25 7.44 -13.00
CA ALA A 16 3.75 8.23 -11.88
C ALA A 16 4.90 7.47 -11.20
N GLU A 17 6.08 8.06 -11.26
CA GLU A 17 6.85 8.34 -10.05
C GLU A 17 6.57 7.41 -8.86
N GLN A 18 7.38 6.34 -8.72
CA GLN A 18 7.48 5.40 -7.58
C GLN A 18 6.20 5.17 -6.74
N PRO A 19 5.64 3.94 -6.70
CA PRO A 19 4.36 3.70 -6.02
C PRO A 19 4.40 4.14 -4.54
N PRO A 20 3.39 4.89 -4.07
CA PRO A 20 3.31 5.35 -2.68
C PRO A 20 3.36 4.14 -1.75
N THR A 21 4.15 4.26 -0.69
CA THR A 21 4.28 3.22 0.33
C THR A 21 3.47 3.64 1.54
N TYR A 22 2.48 2.82 1.89
CA TYR A 22 1.63 2.99 3.06
C TYR A 22 2.22 2.22 4.24
N VAL A 23 2.54 2.92 5.31
CA VAL A 23 3.04 2.37 6.56
C VAL A 23 1.94 2.47 7.61
N VAL A 24 1.52 1.34 8.15
CA VAL A 24 0.56 1.22 9.24
C VAL A 24 1.35 1.06 10.54
N SER A 25 1.23 2.03 11.43
CA SER A 25 1.90 2.07 12.72
C SER A 25 0.88 1.99 13.84
N LEU A 26 1.10 1.08 14.80
CA LEU A 26 0.29 0.91 16.00
C LEU A 26 1.00 1.57 17.19
N PHE A 27 0.25 2.30 17.99
CA PHE A 27 0.72 2.90 19.23
C PHE A 27 0.57 1.94 20.40
N GLU A 28 1.66 1.31 20.80
CA GLU A 28 1.71 0.33 21.88
C GLU A 28 2.74 0.78 22.93
N LYS A 29 2.27 1.32 24.06
CA LYS A 29 3.05 1.82 25.23
C LYS A 29 4.29 2.67 24.89
N PRO A 30 4.30 3.94 25.32
CA PRO A 30 4.70 5.16 24.58
C PRO A 30 5.40 5.07 23.19
N GLN A 31 5.45 3.93 22.53
CA GLN A 31 6.21 3.69 21.32
C GLN A 31 5.30 3.37 20.15
N TRP A 32 5.62 3.95 19.00
CA TRP A 32 5.00 3.61 17.73
C TRP A 32 5.73 2.40 17.13
N ARG A 33 4.97 1.36 16.81
CA ARG A 33 5.49 0.15 16.16
C ARG A 33 4.88 0.03 14.78
N THR A 34 5.72 -0.08 13.75
CA THR A 34 5.26 -0.40 12.41
C THR A 34 4.74 -1.84 12.36
N VAL A 35 3.47 -2.00 12.00
CA VAL A 35 2.80 -3.30 11.90
C VAL A 35 2.78 -3.79 10.45
N LEU A 36 2.57 -2.89 9.50
CA LEU A 36 2.49 -3.24 8.09
C LEU A 36 3.10 -2.14 7.23
N THR A 37 3.92 -2.53 6.27
CA THR A 37 4.35 -1.66 5.18
C THR A 37 3.86 -2.27 3.88
N THR A 38 3.05 -1.54 3.12
CA THR A 38 2.44 -2.04 1.88
C THR A 38 2.36 -0.93 0.85
N LYS A 39 2.43 -1.26 -0.44
CA LYS A 39 2.14 -0.31 -1.53
C LYS A 39 0.64 -0.25 -1.86
N ASP A 40 -0.15 -1.07 -1.17
CA ASP A 40 -1.58 -1.19 -1.39
C ASP A 40 -2.37 -0.45 -0.30
N LYS A 41 -3.04 0.62 -0.70
CA LYS A 41 -3.84 1.46 0.20
C LYS A 41 -5.00 0.69 0.84
N ALA A 42 -5.66 -0.20 0.09
CA ALA A 42 -6.80 -0.96 0.59
C ALA A 42 -6.37 -1.91 1.72
N LYS A 43 -5.23 -2.58 1.57
CA LYS A 43 -4.64 -3.45 2.58
C LYS A 43 -4.19 -2.65 3.82
N ALA A 44 -3.63 -1.46 3.65
CA ALA A 44 -3.28 -0.58 4.76
C ALA A 44 -4.53 -0.15 5.56
N LEU A 45 -5.59 0.24 4.87
CA LEU A 45 -6.87 0.63 5.48
C LEU A 45 -7.56 -0.56 6.18
N ALA A 46 -7.55 -1.74 5.57
CA ALA A 46 -8.11 -2.95 6.17
C ALA A 46 -7.38 -3.32 7.46
N THR A 47 -6.05 -3.26 7.44
CA THR A 47 -5.20 -3.55 8.62
C THR A 47 -5.43 -2.51 9.72
N ALA A 48 -5.52 -1.22 9.37
CA ALA A 48 -5.86 -0.18 10.32
C ALA A 48 -7.24 -0.41 10.96
N LYS A 49 -8.24 -0.78 10.15
CA LYS A 49 -9.60 -1.06 10.63
C LYS A 49 -9.64 -2.29 11.55
N GLU A 50 -8.81 -3.30 11.29
CA GLU A 50 -8.70 -4.51 12.11
C GLU A 50 -8.01 -4.24 13.47
N ILE A 51 -7.01 -3.36 13.49
CA ILE A 51 -6.27 -3.00 14.72
C ILE A 51 -7.07 -2.02 15.60
N GLY A 52 -7.78 -1.06 15.00
CA GLY A 52 -8.65 -0.11 15.71
C GLY A 52 -7.98 1.21 16.13
N ASP A 53 -8.42 1.76 17.27
CA ASP A 53 -8.29 3.19 17.64
C ASP A 53 -6.86 3.76 17.72
N LYS A 54 -5.85 2.91 17.93
CA LYS A 54 -4.45 3.32 18.14
C LYS A 54 -3.56 3.11 16.92
N VAL A 55 -4.10 3.24 15.73
CA VAL A 55 -3.36 3.02 14.48
C VAL A 55 -3.25 4.29 13.64
N ARG A 56 -2.10 4.48 12.98
CA ARG A 56 -1.85 5.56 12.03
C ARG A 56 -1.38 4.98 10.71
N ILE A 57 -1.89 5.50 9.60
CA ILE A 57 -1.40 5.21 8.25
C ILE A 57 -0.57 6.40 7.77
N GLU A 58 0.68 6.16 7.38
CA GLU A 58 1.56 7.14 6.75
C GLU A 58 1.72 6.79 5.27
N GLU A 59 1.37 7.72 4.38
CA GLU A 59 1.59 7.60 2.95
C GLU A 59 2.95 8.24 2.60
N LEU A 60 3.92 7.41 2.22
CA LEU A 60 5.23 7.84 1.75
C LEU A 60 5.25 7.84 0.23
N THR A 61 5.15 9.02 -0.38
CA THR A 61 5.42 9.22 -1.80
C THR A 61 6.94 9.35 -2.02
N PRO A 62 7.59 8.43 -2.73
CA PRO A 62 9.02 8.49 -2.93
C PRO A 62 9.32 9.66 -3.87
N LYS A 63 10.03 10.69 -3.37
CA LYS A 63 10.49 11.79 -4.21
C LYS A 63 11.38 11.24 -5.32
N VAL A 64 10.87 11.23 -6.55
CA VAL A 64 11.66 10.85 -7.71
C VAL A 64 12.72 11.91 -7.91
N LYS A 65 13.96 11.58 -7.53
CA LYS A 65 15.10 12.39 -7.91
C LYS A 65 15.33 12.15 -9.40
N ARG A 66 14.73 13.02 -10.22
CA ARG A 66 14.93 13.05 -11.68
C ARG A 66 16.43 13.23 -11.90
N ARG A 67 17.11 12.15 -12.31
CA ARG A 67 18.54 12.18 -12.68
C ARG A 67 18.70 12.94 -13.99
#